data_AF-A0A7V1JJ28-F1
#
_entry.id   AF-A0A7V1JJ28-F1
#
_cell.length_a   1.000
_cell.length_b   1.000
_cell.length_c   1.000
_cell.angle_alpha   90.00
_cell.angle_beta   90.00
_cell.angle_gamma   90.00
#
_symmetry.space_group_name_H-M   'P 1'
#
loop_
_entity.id
_entity.type
_entity.pdbx_description
1 polymer ?
#
loop_
_entity_poly.entity_id
_entity_poly.type
_entity_poly.pdbx_seq_one_letter_code
_entity_poly.pdbx_strand_id
1 'polypeptide(L)'
;MEVYPMIHGVEIKKLVTHTDERGFFREVIRVSDAIFPEGFGQWSHTMSHTGVAKAWHVHRRQTDWWYVACGTIRAALYDTRPGSPTCG
;
A
#
# COMPACT_ATOMS: atom_id res chain seq x y z
N MET A 1 14.11 -3.09 -17.62
CA MET A 1 13.59 -3.40 -16.28
C MET A 1 12.50 -4.44 -16.47
N GLU A 2 12.65 -5.64 -15.90
CA GLU A 2 11.59 -6.64 -15.94
C GLU A 2 10.35 -6.10 -15.24
N VAL A 3 9.24 -6.08 -15.97
CA VAL A 3 7.93 -5.74 -15.40
C VAL A 3 7.31 -7.06 -14.97
N TYR A 4 7.48 -7.39 -13.69
CA TYR A 4 6.74 -8.50 -13.10
C TYR A 4 5.25 -8.13 -13.13
N PRO A 5 4.36 -9.03 -13.59
CA PRO A 5 2.93 -8.79 -13.52
C PRO A 5 2.52 -8.57 -12.06
N MET A 6 1.70 -7.54 -11.83
CA MET A 6 1.21 -7.19 -10.51
C MET A 6 0.33 -8.31 -9.95
N ILE A 7 0.52 -8.69 -8.68
CA ILE A 7 -0.33 -9.69 -8.01
C ILE A 7 -1.80 -9.27 -8.11
N HIS A 8 -2.68 -10.21 -8.43
CA HIS A 8 -4.09 -9.98 -8.62
C HIS A 8 -4.74 -9.37 -7.36
N GLY A 9 -5.38 -8.21 -7.50
CA GLY A 9 -5.99 -7.47 -6.39
C GLY A 9 -5.04 -6.55 -5.62
N VAL A 10 -3.76 -6.43 -6.02
CA VAL A 10 -2.90 -5.33 -5.59
C VAL A 10 -3.21 -4.12 -6.46
N GLU A 11 -3.45 -2.98 -5.82
CA GLU A 11 -3.76 -1.72 -6.50
C GLU A 11 -2.77 -0.62 -6.13
N ILE A 12 -2.48 0.25 -7.09
CA ILE A 12 -1.67 1.46 -6.87
C ILE A 12 -2.52 2.68 -7.20
N LYS A 13 -2.89 3.44 -6.17
CA LYS A 13 -3.50 4.77 -6.33
C LYS A 13 -2.42 5.82 -6.52
N LYS A 14 -2.38 6.46 -7.69
CA LYS A 14 -1.55 7.65 -7.88
C LYS A 14 -2.16 8.82 -7.10
N LEU A 15 -1.38 9.40 -6.19
CA LEU A 15 -1.83 10.53 -5.39
C LEU A 15 -1.55 11.85 -6.11
N VAL A 16 -2.52 12.75 -6.11
CA VAL A 16 -2.36 14.12 -6.59
C VAL A 16 -1.90 14.99 -5.43
N THR A 17 -0.90 15.83 -5.65
CA THR A 17 -0.39 16.77 -4.65
C THR A 17 -0.48 18.17 -5.18
N HIS A 18 -1.09 19.02 -4.37
CA HIS A 18 -1.27 20.42 -4.61
C HIS A 18 -0.28 21.17 -3.72
N THR A 19 0.73 21.79 -4.32
CA THR A 19 1.83 22.48 -3.62
C THR A 19 1.58 23.99 -3.61
N ASP A 20 1.93 24.66 -2.50
CA ASP A 20 1.95 26.10 -2.37
C ASP A 20 3.14 26.55 -1.48
N GLU A 21 3.24 27.84 -1.15
CA GLU A 21 4.33 28.41 -0.35
C GLU A 21 4.39 27.89 1.10
N ARG A 22 3.33 27.24 1.59
CA ARG A 22 3.22 26.69 2.95
C ARG A 22 3.58 25.21 3.00
N GLY A 23 3.65 24.54 1.85
CA GLY A 23 3.91 23.11 1.74
C GLY A 23 3.04 22.46 0.66
N PHE A 24 2.33 21.39 1.02
CA PHE A 24 1.41 20.72 0.09
C PHE A 24 0.18 20.13 0.79
N PHE A 25 -0.89 20.01 0.02
CA PHE A 25 -2.07 19.23 0.35
C PHE A 25 -2.16 18.00 -0.57
N ARG A 26 -2.53 16.85 0.00
CA ARG A 26 -2.71 15.59 -0.72
C ARG A 26 -3.73 14.73 0.00
N GLU A 27 -4.67 14.18 -0.75
CA GLU A 27 -5.65 13.23 -0.24
C GLU A 27 -5.12 11.82 -0.39
N VAL A 28 -4.76 11.18 0.72
CA VAL A 28 -4.20 9.82 0.70
C VAL A 28 -5.30 8.82 0.35
N ILE A 29 -6.40 8.82 1.10
CA ILE A 29 -7.52 7.92 0.90
C ILE A 29 -8.83 8.59 1.32
N ARG A 30 -9.91 8.29 0.61
CA ARG A 30 -11.25 8.83 0.83
C ARG A 30 -12.25 7.69 0.79
N VAL A 31 -13.31 7.76 1.60
CA VAL A 31 -14.39 6.74 1.63
C VAL A 31 -15.09 6.53 0.28
N SER A 32 -15.03 7.51 -0.62
CA SER A 32 -15.58 7.40 -1.98
C SER A 32 -14.57 6.89 -3.01
N ASP A 33 -13.33 6.59 -2.61
CA ASP A 33 -12.38 5.97 -3.52
C ASP A 33 -12.83 4.53 -3.79
N ALA A 34 -12.88 4.13 -5.06
CA ALA A 34 -13.28 2.77 -5.45
C ALA A 34 -12.41 1.68 -4.83
N ILE A 35 -11.13 2.00 -4.57
CA ILE A 35 -10.20 1.10 -3.91
C ILE A 35 -10.58 0.87 -2.44
N PHE A 36 -11.34 1.76 -1.79
CA PHE A 36 -11.56 1.75 -0.34
C PHE A 36 -13.01 1.39 0.08
N PRO A 37 -13.58 0.26 -0.38
CA PRO A 37 -14.98 -0.04 -0.14
C PRO A 37 -15.28 -0.45 1.31
N GLU A 38 -14.32 -1.01 2.05
CA GLU A 38 -14.55 -1.50 3.42
C GLU A 38 -14.43 -0.41 4.50
N GLY A 39 -13.82 0.73 4.19
CA GLY A 39 -13.55 1.77 5.18
C GLY A 39 -12.44 1.42 6.18
N PHE A 40 -12.38 2.16 7.29
CA PHE A 40 -11.33 2.02 8.30
C PHE A 40 -11.77 1.16 9.48
N GLY A 41 -10.92 0.19 9.83
CA GLY A 41 -10.93 -0.43 11.16
C GLY A 41 -9.87 0.18 12.09
N GLN A 42 -8.65 0.38 11.57
CA GLN A 42 -7.51 0.90 12.32
C GLN A 42 -6.58 1.71 11.40
N TRP A 43 -5.95 2.75 11.96
CA TRP A 43 -4.82 3.44 11.34
C TRP A 43 -3.59 3.34 12.24
N SER A 44 -2.46 2.95 11.66
CA SER A 44 -1.19 2.82 12.36
C SER A 44 -0.08 3.52 11.58
N HIS A 45 0.92 4.02 12.31
CA HIS A 45 2.09 4.69 11.75
C HIS A 45 3.36 4.10 12.37
N THR A 46 4.39 3.86 11.55
CA THR A 46 5.67 3.31 11.98
C THR A 46 6.81 4.03 11.29
N MET A 47 7.91 4.23 12.02
CA MET A 47 9.22 4.58 11.47
C MET A 47 10.09 3.32 11.44
N SER A 48 10.99 3.21 10.47
CA SER A 48 11.99 2.13 10.41
C SER A 48 13.31 2.69 9.91
N HIS A 49 14.41 2.21 10.48
CA HIS A 49 15.75 2.61 10.06
C HIS A 49 16.19 1.85 8.80
N THR A 50 17.15 2.42 8.06
CA THR A 50 17.73 1.80 6.86
C THR A 50 18.21 0.38 7.15
N GLY A 51 17.86 -0.56 6.26
CA GLY A 51 18.24 -1.98 6.37
C GLY A 51 17.32 -2.83 7.23
N VAL A 52 16.34 -2.24 7.95
CA VAL A 52 15.35 -3.01 8.70
C VAL A 52 14.32 -3.65 7.77
N ALA A 53 14.09 -4.95 7.93
CA ALA A 53 13.00 -5.67 7.30
C ALA A 53 11.88 -5.98 8.31
N LYS A 54 10.61 -5.81 7.91
CA LYS A 54 9.43 -6.20 8.68
C LYS A 54 8.64 -7.22 7.86
N ALA A 55 8.87 -8.50 8.12
CA ALA A 55 8.23 -9.61 7.41
C ALA A 55 8.25 -10.88 8.28
N TRP A 56 7.39 -11.86 8.05
CA TRP A 56 6.26 -11.87 7.10
C TRP A 56 4.97 -11.50 7.83
N HIS A 57 4.12 -10.70 7.20
CA HIS A 57 2.75 -10.45 7.68
C HIS A 57 1.76 -11.06 6.69
N VAL A 58 0.80 -11.82 7.19
CA VAL A 58 -0.30 -12.36 6.39
C VAL A 58 -1.61 -12.09 7.11
N HIS A 59 -2.57 -11.53 6.38
CA HIS A 59 -3.89 -11.20 6.90
C HIS A 59 -4.94 -11.96 6.11
N ARG A 60 -5.85 -12.66 6.81
CA ARG A 60 -6.94 -13.41 6.18
C ARG A 60 -8.22 -12.58 5.96
N ARG A 61 -8.37 -11.48 6.70
CA ARG A 61 -9.61 -10.67 6.76
C ARG A 61 -9.36 -9.17 6.70
N GLN A 62 -8.10 -8.74 6.66
CA GLN A 62 -7.71 -7.34 6.71
C GLN A 62 -7.05 -6.97 5.39
N THR A 63 -7.50 -5.86 4.82
CA THR A 63 -6.88 -5.19 3.68
C THR A 63 -6.00 -4.07 4.21
N ASP A 64 -4.76 -4.03 3.74
CA ASP A 64 -3.78 -3.03 4.16
C ASP A 64 -3.69 -1.89 3.13
N TRP A 65 -3.83 -0.66 3.61
CA TRP A 65 -3.64 0.57 2.84
C TRP A 65 -2.34 1.24 3.24
N TRP A 66 -1.30 1.12 2.42
CA TRP A 66 0.01 1.67 2.74
C TRP A 66 0.26 3.03 2.08
N TYR A 67 0.73 3.98 2.89
CA TYR A 67 1.26 5.26 2.44
C TYR A 67 2.64 5.49 3.05
N VAL A 68 3.65 5.69 2.19
CA VAL A 68 5.02 6.01 2.61
C VAL A 68 5.14 7.53 2.72
N ALA A 69 5.00 8.04 3.94
CA ALA A 69 5.01 9.48 4.19
C ALA A 69 6.39 10.13 3.99
N CYS A 70 7.47 9.38 4.23
CA CYS A 70 8.85 9.85 4.08
C CYS A 70 9.79 8.68 3.75
N GLY A 71 10.83 8.95 2.96
CA GLY A 71 11.81 7.97 2.53
C GLY A 71 11.27 7.01 1.47
N THR A 72 11.77 5.79 1.46
CA THR A 72 11.41 4.76 0.48
C THR A 72 11.37 3.39 1.14
N ILE A 73 10.47 2.54 0.70
CA ILE A 73 10.44 1.13 1.06
C ILE A 73 10.66 0.27 -0.18
N ARG A 74 11.21 -0.93 0.02
CA ARG A 74 11.13 -2.02 -0.95
C ARG A 74 10.06 -2.99 -0.45
N ALA A 75 8.91 -3.00 -1.11
CA ALA A 75 7.82 -3.91 -0.78
C ALA A 75 7.98 -5.23 -1.56
N ALA A 76 7.90 -6.35 -0.86
CA ALA A 76 7.78 -7.67 -1.44
C ALA A 76 6.42 -8.25 -1.05
N LEU A 77 5.71 -8.80 -2.03
CA LEU A 77 4.41 -9.44 -1.86
C LEU A 77 4.50 -10.84 -2.45
N TYR A 78 3.74 -11.78 -1.86
CA TYR A 78 3.69 -13.17 -2.29
C TYR A 78 2.25 -13.67 -2.20
N ASP A 79 1.73 -14.23 -3.28
CA ASP A 79 0.32 -14.62 -3.38
C ASP A 79 0.14 -16.08 -2.95
N THR A 80 -0.21 -16.26 -1.68
CA THR A 80 -0.46 -17.58 -1.10
C THR A 80 -1.84 -18.16 -1.44
N ARG A 81 -2.70 -17.46 -2.21
CA ARG A 81 -4.10 -17.86 -2.44
C ARG A 81 -4.17 -18.99 -3.48
N PRO A 82 -4.57 -20.22 -3.09
CA PRO A 82 -4.74 -21.30 -4.05
C PRO A 82 -5.80 -20.94 -5.10
N GLY A 83 -5.48 -21.14 -6.37
CA GLY A 83 -6.37 -20.80 -7.49
C GLY A 83 -6.36 -19.33 -7.93
N SER A 84 -5.57 -18.47 -7.27
CA SER A 84 -5.31 -17.13 -7.80
C SER A 84 -4.56 -17.21 -9.14
N PRO A 85 -4.89 -16.38 -10.14
CA PRO A 85 -4.14 -16.31 -11.40
C PRO A 85 -2.69 -15.87 -11.22
N THR A 86 -2.36 -15.30 -10.05
CA THR A 86 -1.01 -14.86 -9.69
C THR A 86 -0.44 -15.62 -8.49
N CYS A 87 -0.96 -16.81 -8.16
CA CYS A 87 -0.45 -17.64 -7.06
C CYS A 87 1.06 -17.90 -7.24
N GLY A 88 1.85 -17.61 -6.20
CA GLY A 88 3.32 -17.62 -6.23
C GLY A 88 3.92 -16.24 -5.99
#